data_AF-A0A957RI71-F1
#
_entry.id   AF-A0A957RI71-F1
#
_cell.length_a   1.000
_cell.length_b   1.000
_cell.length_c   1.000
_cell.angle_alpha   90.00
_cell.angle_beta   90.00
_cell.angle_gamma   90.00
#
_symmetry.space_group_name_H-M   'P 1'
#
loop_
_entity.id
_entity.type
_entity.pdbx_description
1 polymer ?
#
loop_
_entity_poly.entity_id
_entity_poly.type
_entity_poly.pdbx_seq_one_letter_code
_entity_poly.pdbx_strand_id
1 'polypeptide(L)'
;FARLLGILLTGYIFWLGYSFGILRNEMGGAWLALAIVAVISAVAWWRRPAAGNAEFAGQDIAGERPAASRPAILPSWRYIVIVELLFVLAFVAWAWVRAHDPAADHTEQPMDLMFMNSIRASLTYPPQDAWLAGYPISYYYFGYWLLNMVGLMAGQPPAIAYNLGQAAWYGLLLSGAFGLAYNLLAAGRRFLAAVGGGFVGALLVGMAANLQGLLEWLHANGVNVAWLANLLGVRGFPDEAAVTNQWYVSFGWWWWRASRVLADTSLRGDHIEVIDEFPAFSYILGDNHPHVAAMPFAMLAIATALAIFLHRPALRSDARWWERLRAATPLGIGGYLLVAIVTGALLFINTWDFPPYWLLTVTALAAVLLRPGGASQAPPAVNDAPVPPGGEPETESSAVARADRPRVLPALGMAGLAGIALLVAAIVLYLPYFLTAQSQAGGLIPNLFHPTRFSQFVAMFATALLTLI
;
A
#
# COMPACT_ATOMS: atom_id res chain seq x y z
N PHE A 1 10.84 2.19 1.45
CA PHE A 1 9.78 3.07 0.93
C PHE A 1 10.28 4.30 0.17
N ALA A 2 11.48 4.84 0.40
CA ALA A 2 11.96 6.03 -0.30
C ALA A 2 11.91 5.92 -1.85
N ARG A 3 12.28 4.76 -2.42
CA ARG A 3 12.17 4.50 -3.86
C ARG A 3 10.72 4.59 -4.36
N LEU A 4 9.78 3.95 -3.67
CA LEU A 4 8.35 4.01 -3.99
C LEU A 4 7.80 5.43 -3.96
N LEU A 5 8.10 6.15 -2.87
CA LEU A 5 7.68 7.53 -2.72
C LEU A 5 8.30 8.43 -3.79
N GLY A 6 9.58 8.24 -4.11
CA GLY A 6 10.28 8.98 -5.15
C GLY A 6 9.65 8.78 -6.53
N ILE A 7 9.36 7.53 -6.90
CA ILE A 7 8.67 7.20 -8.17
C ILE A 7 7.28 7.86 -8.20
N LEU A 8 6.51 7.71 -7.13
CA LEU A 8 5.16 8.27 -7.06
C LEU A 8 5.16 9.80 -7.18
N LEU A 9 5.99 10.48 -6.38
CA LEU A 9 6.04 11.95 -6.38
C LEU A 9 6.57 12.49 -7.70
N THR A 10 7.57 11.83 -8.29
CA THR A 10 8.10 12.22 -9.60
C THR A 10 7.02 12.06 -10.66
N GLY A 11 6.33 10.92 -10.67
CA GLY A 11 5.25 10.64 -11.60
C GLY A 11 4.06 11.58 -11.43
N TYR A 12 3.72 11.92 -10.20
CA TYR A 12 2.67 12.88 -9.87
C TYR A 12 3.01 14.29 -10.37
N ILE A 13 4.21 14.81 -10.06
CA ILE A 13 4.64 16.13 -10.53
C ILE A 13 4.74 16.16 -12.06
N PHE A 14 5.25 15.09 -12.65
CA PHE A 14 5.35 14.97 -14.10
C PHE A 14 3.98 14.96 -14.76
N TRP A 15 3.05 14.16 -14.25
CA TRP A 15 1.66 14.09 -14.71
C TRP A 15 0.95 15.43 -14.55
N LEU A 16 1.04 16.05 -13.38
CA LEU A 16 0.37 17.31 -13.10
C LEU A 16 0.89 18.44 -13.99
N GLY A 17 2.21 18.52 -14.17
CA GLY A 17 2.84 19.47 -15.09
C GLY A 17 2.40 19.23 -16.54
N TYR A 18 2.27 17.97 -16.95
CA TYR A 18 1.74 17.59 -18.27
C TYR A 18 0.27 17.98 -18.43
N SER A 19 -0.57 17.74 -17.42
CA SER A 19 -2.00 18.08 -17.43
C SER A 19 -2.27 19.57 -17.59
N PHE A 20 -1.39 20.42 -17.05
CA PHE A 20 -1.48 21.88 -17.21
C PHE A 20 -0.69 22.43 -18.40
N GLY A 21 -0.06 21.58 -19.22
CA GLY A 21 0.76 22.02 -20.36
C GLY A 21 2.07 22.70 -19.98
N ILE A 22 2.52 22.56 -18.72
CA ILE A 22 3.78 23.10 -18.21
C ILE A 22 4.95 22.20 -18.61
N LEU A 23 4.75 20.88 -18.59
CA LEU A 23 5.73 19.86 -18.97
C LEU A 23 5.25 19.10 -20.21
N ARG A 24 6.20 18.74 -21.08
CA ARG A 24 5.95 17.82 -22.19
C ARG A 24 6.20 16.38 -21.74
N ASN A 25 5.44 15.43 -22.30
CA ASN A 25 5.63 14.00 -22.04
C ASN A 25 6.89 13.45 -22.74
N GLU A 26 8.05 13.90 -22.30
CA GLU A 26 9.36 13.61 -22.87
C GLU A 26 10.38 13.34 -21.75
N MET A 27 11.54 12.79 -22.12
CA MET A 27 12.61 12.44 -21.18
C MET A 27 13.04 13.63 -20.31
N GLY A 28 13.17 14.83 -20.92
CA GLY A 28 13.52 16.05 -20.18
C GLY A 28 12.49 16.45 -19.13
N GLY A 29 11.20 16.30 -19.44
CA GLY A 29 10.10 16.57 -18.50
C GLY A 29 10.11 15.62 -17.30
N ALA A 30 10.37 14.33 -17.54
CA ALA A 30 10.47 13.33 -16.47
C ALA A 30 11.67 13.59 -15.53
N TRP A 31 12.85 13.90 -16.07
CA TRP A 31 14.03 14.24 -15.26
C TRP A 31 13.88 15.57 -14.51
N LEU A 32 13.23 16.57 -15.10
CA LEU A 32 12.91 17.82 -14.41
C LEU A 32 11.97 17.59 -13.23
N ALA A 33 10.93 16.76 -13.39
CA ALA A 33 10.05 16.38 -12.29
C ALA A 33 10.85 15.71 -11.15
N LEU A 34 11.81 14.84 -11.46
CA LEU A 34 12.66 14.22 -10.44
C LEU A 34 13.54 15.26 -9.73
N ALA A 35 14.11 16.21 -10.48
CA ALA A 35 14.91 17.29 -9.90
C ALA A 35 14.07 18.15 -8.94
N ILE A 36 12.80 18.44 -9.26
CA ILE A 36 11.87 19.14 -8.38
C ILE A 36 11.65 18.32 -7.08
N VAL A 37 11.38 17.02 -7.19
CA VAL A 37 11.23 16.14 -6.01
C VAL A 37 12.51 16.12 -5.16
N ALA A 38 13.67 16.08 -5.80
CA ALA A 38 14.96 16.11 -5.10
C ALA A 38 15.18 17.43 -4.34
N VAL A 39 14.84 18.58 -4.95
CA VAL A 39 14.89 19.89 -4.30
C VAL A 39 13.92 19.97 -3.12
N ILE A 40 12.66 19.54 -3.31
CA ILE A 40 11.67 19.50 -2.23
C ILE A 40 12.17 18.64 -1.07
N SER A 41 12.74 17.47 -1.38
CA SER A 41 13.29 16.54 -0.38
C SER A 41 14.49 17.15 0.36
N ALA A 42 15.40 17.82 -0.35
CA ALA A 42 16.54 18.50 0.25
C ALA A 42 16.13 19.68 1.13
N VAL A 43 15.13 20.46 0.72
CA VAL A 43 14.58 21.57 1.51
C VAL A 43 13.87 21.04 2.75
N ALA A 44 13.06 19.98 2.61
CA ALA A 44 12.40 19.33 3.74
C ALA A 44 13.43 18.78 4.75
N TRP A 45 14.52 18.20 4.25
CA TRP A 45 15.65 17.76 5.08
C TRP A 45 16.34 18.92 5.80
N TRP A 46 16.59 20.04 5.11
CA TRP A 46 17.27 21.20 5.66
C TRP A 46 16.44 21.92 6.74
N ARG A 47 15.12 22.03 6.51
CA ARG A 47 14.19 22.75 7.41
C ARG A 47 13.74 21.94 8.62
N ARG A 48 14.20 20.70 8.77
CA ARG A 48 13.81 19.86 9.91
C ARG A 48 14.30 20.48 11.24
N PRO A 49 13.46 20.51 12.29
CA PRO A 49 13.91 20.90 13.62
C PRO A 49 14.92 19.88 14.17
N ALA A 50 16.04 20.35 14.72
CA ALA A 50 17.05 19.48 15.36
C ALA A 50 16.50 18.63 16.53
N ALA A 51 15.38 19.05 17.11
CA ALA A 51 14.71 18.42 18.25
C ALA A 51 13.70 17.31 17.89
N GLY A 52 13.28 17.17 16.63
CA GLY A 52 12.32 16.13 16.18
C GLY A 52 12.89 14.70 16.21
N ASN A 53 14.15 14.54 16.60
CA ASN A 53 14.85 13.27 16.69
C ASN A 53 14.47 12.45 17.94
N ALA A 54 13.82 13.04 18.94
CA ALA A 54 13.47 12.33 20.18
C ALA A 54 12.16 11.52 20.09
N GLU A 55 11.27 11.81 19.12
CA GLU A 55 9.90 11.27 19.10
C GLU A 55 9.73 9.97 18.28
N PHE A 56 10.71 9.59 17.46
CA PHE A 56 10.63 8.39 16.60
C PHE A 56 11.35 7.16 17.15
N ALA A 57 12.17 7.32 18.19
CA ALA A 57 12.77 6.19 18.89
C ALA A 57 11.78 5.72 19.95
N GLY A 58 11.37 4.44 19.89
CA GLY A 58 10.60 3.80 20.94
C GLY A 58 11.23 4.11 22.30
N GLN A 59 10.42 4.61 23.23
CA GLN A 59 10.82 4.74 24.61
C GLN A 59 11.09 3.33 25.15
N ASP A 60 12.36 3.00 25.34
CA ASP A 60 12.76 1.86 26.17
C ASP A 60 12.18 2.09 27.57
N ILE A 61 11.40 1.10 28.06
CA ILE A 61 10.78 1.08 29.38
C ILE A 61 11.81 0.76 30.50
N ALA A 62 13.11 0.67 30.19
CA ALA A 62 14.16 0.43 31.18
C ALA A 62 15.05 1.68 31.33
N GLY A 63 14.97 2.32 32.49
CA GLY A 63 15.61 3.59 32.81
C GLY A 63 17.13 3.53 33.00
N GLU A 64 17.89 3.32 31.93
CA GLU A 64 19.34 3.54 31.91
C GLU A 64 19.76 4.30 30.65
N ARG A 65 20.13 5.58 30.81
CA ARG A 65 20.75 6.38 29.76
C ARG A 65 22.24 6.06 29.67
N PRO A 66 22.77 5.89 28.44
CA PRO A 66 24.05 6.47 28.06
C PRO A 66 23.82 7.74 27.23
N ALA A 67 24.79 8.64 27.30
CA ALA A 67 24.75 9.97 26.72
C ALA A 67 24.53 10.00 25.19
N ALA A 68 23.58 10.83 24.77
CA ALA A 68 23.62 11.69 23.58
C ALA A 68 24.21 11.11 22.27
N SER A 69 23.74 9.95 21.80
CA SER A 69 23.81 9.63 20.37
C SER A 69 22.50 10.05 19.71
N ARG A 70 22.55 11.08 18.85
CA ARG A 70 21.43 11.43 17.96
C ARG A 70 20.97 10.14 17.27
N PRO A 71 19.66 9.78 17.24
CA PRO A 71 19.23 8.62 16.49
C PRO A 71 19.67 8.78 15.04
N ALA A 72 20.22 7.71 14.48
CA ALA A 72 20.64 7.69 13.09
C ALA A 72 19.41 7.93 12.22
N ILE A 73 19.41 9.05 11.49
CA ILE A 73 18.31 9.45 10.62
C ILE A 73 18.17 8.49 9.43
N LEU A 74 19.30 7.92 9.01
CA LEU A 74 19.34 6.89 8.00
C LEU A 74 19.25 5.52 8.69
N PRO A 75 18.53 4.57 8.09
CA PRO A 75 18.59 3.18 8.52
C PRO A 75 20.04 2.71 8.57
N SER A 76 20.32 1.68 9.38
CA SER A 76 21.64 1.05 9.38
C SER A 76 22.04 0.64 7.95
N TRP A 77 23.32 0.78 7.60
CA TRP A 77 23.81 0.36 6.28
C TRP A 77 23.47 -1.11 5.98
N ARG A 78 23.42 -1.96 7.01
CA ARG A 78 22.98 -3.35 6.92
C ARG A 78 21.55 -3.46 6.41
N TYR A 79 20.63 -2.67 6.96
CA TYR A 79 19.24 -2.63 6.50
C TYR A 79 19.15 -2.14 5.04
N ILE A 80 19.91 -1.09 4.70
CA ILE A 80 19.94 -0.56 3.33
C ILE A 80 20.40 -1.67 2.36
N VAL A 81 21.54 -2.30 2.64
CA VAL A 81 22.07 -3.39 1.80
C VAL A 81 21.06 -4.54 1.67
N ILE A 82 20.37 -4.94 2.74
CA ILE A 82 19.34 -5.99 2.66
C ILE A 82 18.20 -5.60 1.71
N VAL A 83 17.66 -4.39 1.84
CA VAL A 83 16.55 -3.91 1.00
C VAL A 83 16.99 -3.76 -0.46
N GLU A 84 18.20 -3.26 -0.70
CA GLU A 84 18.77 -3.12 -2.04
C GLU A 84 19.02 -4.49 -2.70
N LEU A 85 19.61 -5.44 -1.97
CA LEU A 85 19.80 -6.80 -2.48
C LEU A 85 18.47 -7.49 -2.74
N LEU A 86 17.48 -7.36 -1.84
CA LEU A 86 16.15 -7.92 -2.05
C LEU A 86 15.51 -7.37 -3.32
N PHE A 87 15.56 -6.05 -3.52
CA PHE A 87 15.05 -5.42 -4.73
C PHE A 87 15.76 -5.93 -5.98
N VAL A 88 17.10 -5.90 -6.01
CA VAL A 88 17.88 -6.29 -7.18
C VAL A 88 17.69 -7.76 -7.52
N LEU A 89 17.71 -8.65 -6.51
CA LEU A 89 17.51 -10.08 -6.72
C LEU A 89 16.10 -10.37 -7.26
N ALA A 90 15.08 -9.73 -6.69
CA ALA A 90 13.69 -9.88 -7.15
C ALA A 90 13.50 -9.32 -8.56
N PHE A 91 14.07 -8.15 -8.86
CA PHE A 91 14.06 -7.55 -10.18
C PHE A 91 14.73 -8.45 -11.22
N VAL A 92 15.95 -8.93 -10.94
CA VAL A 92 16.70 -9.79 -11.86
C VAL A 92 15.98 -11.12 -12.06
N ALA A 93 15.45 -11.73 -10.99
CA ALA A 93 14.69 -12.96 -11.07
C ALA A 93 13.45 -12.79 -11.95
N TRP A 94 12.68 -11.72 -11.76
CA TRP A 94 11.46 -11.51 -12.55
C TRP A 94 11.75 -11.07 -13.99
N ALA A 95 12.79 -10.27 -14.20
CA ALA A 95 13.26 -9.92 -15.54
C ALA A 95 13.70 -11.17 -16.31
N TRP A 96 14.34 -12.14 -15.64
CA TRP A 96 14.69 -13.43 -16.23
C TRP A 96 13.44 -14.23 -16.62
N VAL A 97 12.40 -14.27 -15.78
CA VAL A 97 11.11 -14.89 -16.15
C VAL A 97 10.52 -14.22 -17.39
N ARG A 98 10.38 -12.89 -17.39
CA ARG A 98 9.85 -12.14 -18.54
C ARG A 98 10.70 -12.24 -19.81
N ALA A 99 12.00 -12.51 -19.69
CA ALA A 99 12.85 -12.73 -20.86
C ALA A 99 12.51 -14.04 -21.62
N HIS A 100 11.88 -15.03 -20.98
CA HIS A 100 11.47 -16.27 -21.64
C HIS A 100 10.19 -16.12 -22.45
N ASP A 101 9.30 -15.24 -22.02
CA ASP A 101 8.08 -14.92 -22.74
C ASP A 101 7.75 -13.41 -22.62
N PRO A 102 8.44 -12.57 -23.41
CA PRO A 102 8.26 -11.12 -23.34
C PRO A 102 7.08 -10.62 -24.18
N ALA A 103 6.41 -11.51 -24.93
CA ALA A 103 5.31 -11.13 -25.80
C ALA A 103 4.13 -10.59 -24.97
N ALA A 104 3.41 -9.64 -25.56
CA ALA A 104 2.20 -9.04 -25.00
C ALA A 104 1.04 -9.34 -25.95
N ASP A 105 0.78 -10.63 -26.17
CA ASP A 105 -0.19 -11.15 -27.15
C ASP A 105 -1.28 -12.01 -26.50
N HIS A 106 -1.33 -12.06 -25.17
CA HIS A 106 -2.31 -12.80 -24.40
C HIS A 106 -3.20 -11.89 -23.53
N THR A 107 -4.45 -12.30 -23.34
CA THR A 107 -5.44 -11.65 -22.43
C THR A 107 -5.48 -10.13 -22.55
N GLU A 108 -5.11 -9.42 -21.49
CA GLU A 108 -5.17 -7.97 -21.34
C GLU A 108 -3.82 -7.31 -21.64
N GLN A 109 -2.76 -8.08 -21.89
CA GLN A 109 -1.43 -7.56 -22.19
C GLN A 109 -1.41 -6.62 -23.41
N PRO A 110 -2.12 -6.92 -24.53
CA PRO A 110 -2.19 -5.99 -25.67
C PRO A 110 -2.84 -4.65 -25.29
N MET A 111 -3.83 -4.66 -24.39
CA MET A 111 -4.53 -3.47 -23.91
C MET A 111 -3.61 -2.60 -23.06
N ASP A 112 -2.90 -3.19 -22.10
CA ASP A 112 -1.96 -2.46 -21.26
C ASP A 112 -0.84 -1.82 -22.09
N LEU A 113 -0.27 -2.59 -23.04
CA LEU A 113 0.77 -2.10 -23.92
C LEU A 113 0.24 -1.01 -24.86
N MET A 114 -1.02 -1.12 -25.29
CA MET A 114 -1.70 -0.06 -26.04
C MET A 114 -1.79 1.22 -25.20
N PHE A 115 -2.19 1.15 -23.93
CA PHE A 115 -2.22 2.35 -23.08
C PHE A 115 -0.84 2.98 -22.86
N MET A 116 0.20 2.18 -22.70
CA MET A 116 1.58 2.70 -22.63
C MET A 116 2.00 3.40 -23.93
N ASN A 117 1.68 2.83 -25.10
CA ASN A 117 1.96 3.47 -26.39
C ASN A 117 1.14 4.74 -26.60
N SER A 118 -0.15 4.71 -26.27
CA SER A 118 -1.07 5.84 -26.30
C SER A 118 -0.57 7.02 -25.47
N ILE A 119 -0.13 6.75 -24.23
CA ILE A 119 0.51 7.75 -23.38
C ILE A 119 1.77 8.28 -24.05
N ARG A 120 2.69 7.39 -24.48
CA ARG A 120 3.97 7.79 -25.07
C ARG A 120 3.82 8.62 -26.34
N ALA A 121 2.81 8.35 -27.16
CA ALA A 121 2.53 9.08 -28.40
C ALA A 121 1.81 10.43 -28.16
N SER A 122 1.16 10.59 -27.02
CA SER A 122 0.43 11.81 -26.67
C SER A 122 1.38 12.88 -26.10
N LEU A 123 1.67 13.89 -26.91
CA LEU A 123 2.55 15.01 -26.52
C LEU A 123 1.85 16.04 -25.60
N THR A 124 0.52 16.07 -25.62
CA THR A 124 -0.32 17.02 -24.89
C THR A 124 -1.47 16.33 -24.18
N TYR A 125 -1.84 16.85 -23.02
CA TYR A 125 -2.97 16.35 -22.26
C TYR A 125 -4.31 16.60 -22.97
N PRO A 126 -5.30 15.68 -22.85
CA PRO A 126 -5.20 14.34 -22.27
C PRO A 126 -4.56 13.30 -23.20
N PRO A 127 -3.96 12.22 -22.66
CA PRO A 127 -3.55 11.07 -23.46
C PRO A 127 -4.72 10.49 -24.25
N GLN A 128 -4.53 10.27 -25.54
CA GLN A 128 -5.57 9.78 -26.46
C GLN A 128 -5.68 8.26 -26.42
N ASP A 129 -6.89 7.74 -26.58
CA ASP A 129 -7.14 6.31 -26.68
C ASP A 129 -6.92 5.82 -28.12
N ALA A 130 -5.99 4.89 -28.32
CA ALA A 130 -5.70 4.35 -29.66
C ALA A 130 -6.77 3.36 -30.17
N TRP A 131 -7.61 2.81 -29.29
CA TRP A 131 -8.73 1.94 -29.66
C TRP A 131 -10.05 2.68 -29.81
N LEU A 132 -10.14 3.93 -29.32
CA LEU A 132 -11.29 4.80 -29.50
C LEU A 132 -10.87 6.20 -30.00
N ALA A 133 -10.64 6.30 -31.30
CA ALA A 133 -10.15 7.52 -31.95
C ALA A 133 -10.99 8.76 -31.62
N GLY A 134 -10.31 9.85 -31.23
CA GLY A 134 -10.93 11.13 -30.88
C GLY A 134 -11.34 11.26 -29.40
N TYR A 135 -11.12 10.23 -28.59
CA TYR A 135 -11.43 10.23 -27.16
C TYR A 135 -10.15 10.09 -26.32
N PRO A 136 -10.13 10.68 -25.11
CA PRO A 136 -9.06 10.43 -24.15
C PRO A 136 -9.16 9.01 -23.59
N ILE A 137 -8.05 8.51 -23.03
CA ILE A 137 -8.06 7.27 -22.25
C ILE A 137 -9.03 7.42 -21.07
N SER A 138 -10.09 6.61 -21.09
CA SER A 138 -11.12 6.58 -20.05
C SER A 138 -10.95 5.37 -19.14
N TYR A 139 -9.75 5.24 -18.55
CA TYR A 139 -9.34 4.08 -17.75
C TYR A 139 -8.34 4.47 -16.65
N TYR A 140 -8.04 3.56 -15.72
CA TYR A 140 -7.07 3.76 -14.63
C TYR A 140 -5.62 3.77 -15.15
N TYR A 141 -5.20 4.87 -15.78
CA TYR A 141 -3.96 4.88 -16.54
C TYR A 141 -2.70 5.32 -15.76
N PHE A 142 -2.82 5.69 -14.48
CA PHE A 142 -1.67 6.23 -13.74
C PHE A 142 -0.55 5.21 -13.56
N GLY A 143 -0.87 3.93 -13.42
CA GLY A 143 0.14 2.86 -13.41
C GLY A 143 1.00 2.87 -14.68
N TYR A 144 0.35 2.91 -15.84
CA TYR A 144 1.03 3.02 -17.14
C TYR A 144 1.80 4.33 -17.29
N TRP A 145 1.30 5.43 -16.72
CA TRP A 145 2.01 6.70 -16.67
C TRP A 145 3.33 6.59 -15.89
N LEU A 146 3.32 5.95 -14.72
CA LEU A 146 4.53 5.72 -13.93
C LEU A 146 5.53 4.84 -14.67
N LEU A 147 5.06 3.80 -15.36
CA LEU A 147 5.90 2.95 -16.22
C LEU A 147 6.47 3.74 -17.41
N ASN A 148 5.67 4.56 -18.06
CA ASN A 148 6.13 5.44 -19.15
C ASN A 148 7.20 6.43 -18.67
N MET A 149 7.02 7.04 -17.49
CA MET A 149 8.01 7.94 -16.90
C MET A 149 9.34 7.22 -16.66
N VAL A 150 9.31 6.03 -16.04
CA VAL A 150 10.52 5.24 -15.81
C VAL A 150 11.16 4.81 -17.13
N GLY A 151 10.36 4.39 -18.12
CA GLY A 151 10.82 4.06 -19.46
C GLY A 151 11.48 5.24 -20.18
N LEU A 152 10.90 6.44 -20.10
CA LEU A 152 11.47 7.68 -20.65
C LEU A 152 12.83 7.99 -20.02
N MET A 153 12.93 7.92 -18.69
CA MET A 153 14.19 8.18 -17.98
C MET A 153 15.27 7.15 -18.32
N ALA A 154 14.89 5.90 -18.55
CA ALA A 154 15.77 4.83 -18.98
C ALA A 154 16.08 4.83 -20.50
N GLY A 155 15.49 5.75 -21.27
CA GLY A 155 15.64 5.82 -22.72
C GLY A 155 15.06 4.62 -23.46
N GLN A 156 14.06 3.94 -22.88
CA GLN A 156 13.47 2.72 -23.42
C GLN A 156 12.11 2.96 -24.10
N PRO A 157 11.79 2.17 -25.15
CA PRO A 157 10.47 2.16 -25.76
C PRO A 157 9.43 1.47 -24.85
N PRO A 158 8.12 1.73 -25.07
CA PRO A 158 7.04 1.14 -24.27
C PRO A 158 7.13 -0.39 -24.11
N ALA A 159 7.44 -1.15 -25.16
CA ALA A 159 7.52 -2.61 -25.09
C ALA A 159 8.62 -3.14 -24.14
N ILE A 160 9.76 -2.45 -24.03
CA ILE A 160 10.83 -2.81 -23.10
C ILE A 160 10.46 -2.34 -21.69
N ALA A 161 9.93 -1.11 -21.57
CA ALA A 161 9.48 -0.56 -20.30
C ALA A 161 8.33 -1.37 -19.68
N TYR A 162 7.47 -1.98 -20.48
CA TYR A 162 6.39 -2.87 -20.05
C TYR A 162 6.94 -4.10 -19.31
N ASN A 163 7.88 -4.81 -19.93
CA ASN A 163 8.46 -6.03 -19.38
C ASN A 163 9.38 -5.76 -18.17
N LEU A 164 10.33 -4.84 -18.31
CA LEU A 164 11.25 -4.49 -17.21
C LEU A 164 10.56 -3.71 -16.09
N GLY A 165 9.53 -2.95 -16.44
CA GLY A 165 8.68 -2.24 -15.49
C GLY A 165 7.93 -3.19 -14.57
N GLN A 166 7.35 -4.26 -15.12
CA GLN A 166 6.72 -5.31 -14.32
C GLN A 166 7.72 -5.94 -13.34
N ALA A 167 8.92 -6.27 -13.81
CA ALA A 167 9.98 -6.80 -12.95
C ALA A 167 10.40 -5.81 -11.85
N ALA A 168 10.44 -4.52 -12.16
CA ALA A 168 10.71 -3.47 -11.17
C ALA A 168 9.58 -3.39 -10.14
N TRP A 169 8.32 -3.50 -10.57
CA TRP A 169 7.16 -3.51 -9.68
C TRP A 169 7.18 -4.70 -8.74
N TYR A 170 7.57 -5.89 -9.22
CA TYR A 170 7.76 -7.07 -8.37
C TYR A 170 8.80 -6.81 -7.28
N GLY A 171 9.98 -6.30 -7.66
CA GLY A 171 11.03 -5.97 -6.69
C GLY A 171 10.60 -4.90 -5.68
N LEU A 172 9.81 -3.90 -6.12
CA LEU A 172 9.25 -2.88 -5.24
C LEU A 172 8.20 -3.44 -4.28
N LEU A 173 7.34 -4.34 -4.74
CA LEU A 173 6.36 -5.04 -3.92
C LEU A 173 7.05 -5.83 -2.79
N LEU A 174 8.02 -6.68 -3.13
CA LEU A 174 8.76 -7.47 -2.13
C LEU A 174 9.50 -6.58 -1.14
N SER A 175 10.14 -5.52 -1.63
CA SER A 175 10.85 -4.54 -0.78
C SER A 175 9.89 -3.77 0.13
N GLY A 176 8.70 -3.43 -0.36
CA GLY A 176 7.64 -2.78 0.40
C GLY A 176 7.08 -3.67 1.50
N ALA A 177 6.74 -4.92 1.16
CA ALA A 177 6.26 -5.93 2.10
C ALA A 177 7.31 -6.26 3.17
N PHE A 178 8.58 -6.45 2.76
CA PHE A 178 9.71 -6.60 3.69
C PHE A 178 9.80 -5.42 4.64
N GLY A 179 9.76 -4.19 4.10
CA GLY A 179 9.84 -2.98 4.88
C GLY A 179 8.71 -2.87 5.92
N LEU A 180 7.48 -3.24 5.56
CA LEU A 180 6.33 -3.18 6.47
C LEU A 180 6.49 -4.15 7.63
N ALA A 181 6.70 -5.44 7.32
CA ALA A 181 6.83 -6.48 8.33
C ALA A 181 8.08 -6.26 9.22
N TYR A 182 9.19 -5.82 8.63
CA TYR A 182 10.38 -5.43 9.39
C TYR A 182 10.08 -4.31 10.38
N ASN A 183 9.45 -3.21 9.95
CA ASN A 183 9.22 -2.05 10.82
C ASN A 183 8.21 -2.36 11.94
N LEU A 184 7.21 -3.20 11.68
CA LEU A 184 6.30 -3.68 12.72
C LEU A 184 7.04 -4.46 13.82
N LEU A 185 7.96 -5.34 13.44
CA LEU A 185 8.70 -6.17 14.39
C LEU A 185 9.86 -5.43 15.05
N ALA A 186 10.52 -4.53 14.33
CA ALA A 186 11.63 -3.73 14.84
C ALA A 186 11.23 -2.82 16.02
N ALA A 187 9.93 -2.58 16.22
CA ALA A 187 9.41 -1.83 17.37
C ALA A 187 9.59 -2.56 18.72
N GLY A 188 9.80 -3.88 18.73
CA GLY A 188 9.94 -4.66 19.97
C GLY A 188 10.77 -5.94 19.87
N ARG A 189 11.39 -6.21 18.73
CA ARG A 189 12.20 -7.42 18.48
C ARG A 189 13.61 -7.03 18.06
N ARG A 190 14.56 -7.96 18.30
CA ARG A 190 15.96 -7.80 17.87
C ARG A 190 16.04 -7.73 16.34
N PHE A 191 17.07 -7.04 15.83
CA PHE A 191 17.31 -6.83 14.40
C PHE A 191 17.13 -8.11 13.54
N LEU A 192 17.76 -9.23 13.92
CA LEU A 192 17.66 -10.48 13.14
C LEU A 192 16.24 -11.05 13.08
N ALA A 193 15.47 -10.94 14.18
CA ALA A 193 14.07 -11.39 14.20
C ALA A 193 13.18 -10.47 13.34
N ALA A 194 13.42 -9.17 13.36
CA ALA A 194 12.73 -8.22 12.49
C ALA A 194 13.08 -8.45 11.00
N VAL A 195 14.34 -8.75 10.68
CA VAL A 195 14.76 -9.15 9.33
C VAL A 195 14.08 -10.44 8.90
N GLY A 196 14.06 -11.46 9.75
CA GLY A 196 13.37 -12.73 9.47
C GLY A 196 11.89 -12.53 9.17
N GLY A 197 11.18 -11.78 10.01
CA GLY A 197 9.77 -11.47 9.75
C GLY A 197 9.55 -10.57 8.54
N GLY A 198 10.50 -9.68 8.22
CA GLY A 198 10.53 -8.96 6.94
C GLY A 198 10.54 -9.90 5.74
N PHE A 199 11.42 -10.90 5.74
CA PHE A 199 11.47 -11.90 4.66
C PHE A 199 10.21 -12.75 4.59
N VAL A 200 9.68 -13.18 5.74
CA VAL A 200 8.40 -13.90 5.78
C VAL A 200 7.29 -13.05 5.17
N GLY A 201 7.17 -11.78 5.55
CA GLY A 201 6.18 -10.87 4.98
C GLY A 201 6.32 -10.68 3.47
N ALA A 202 7.55 -10.54 2.97
CA ALA A 202 7.81 -10.44 1.53
C ALA A 202 7.43 -11.72 0.77
N LEU A 203 7.78 -12.89 1.29
CA LEU A 203 7.43 -14.18 0.68
C LEU A 203 5.93 -14.43 0.70
N LEU A 204 5.25 -14.12 1.81
CA LEU A 204 3.80 -14.27 1.90
C LEU A 204 3.09 -13.35 0.92
N VAL A 205 3.49 -12.09 0.79
CA VAL A 205 2.85 -11.19 -0.19
C VAL A 205 3.20 -11.56 -1.62
N GLY A 206 4.47 -11.88 -1.89
CA GLY A 206 4.97 -12.09 -3.25
C GLY A 206 4.76 -13.49 -3.83
N MET A 207 4.51 -14.49 -2.99
CA MET A 207 4.41 -15.89 -3.39
C MET A 207 3.20 -16.61 -2.80
N ALA A 208 2.49 -16.07 -1.79
CA ALA A 208 1.30 -16.77 -1.31
C ALA A 208 0.26 -16.82 -2.43
N ALA A 209 -0.19 -18.04 -2.69
CA ALA A 209 -1.30 -18.38 -3.54
C ALA A 209 -2.47 -18.84 -2.68
N ASN A 210 -3.63 -19.06 -3.27
CA ASN A 210 -4.70 -19.80 -2.60
C ASN A 210 -4.34 -21.28 -2.40
N LEU A 211 -5.22 -22.04 -1.72
CA LEU A 211 -4.98 -23.44 -1.41
C LEU A 211 -4.94 -24.35 -2.64
N GLN A 212 -5.48 -23.94 -3.79
CA GLN A 212 -5.54 -24.81 -4.97
C GLN A 212 -4.15 -25.26 -5.40
N GLY A 213 -3.14 -24.38 -5.42
CA GLY A 213 -1.78 -24.77 -5.77
C GLY A 213 -1.21 -25.87 -4.86
N LEU A 214 -1.48 -25.81 -3.54
CA LEU A 214 -1.07 -26.84 -2.59
C LEU A 214 -1.85 -28.16 -2.80
N LEU A 215 -3.16 -28.08 -3.05
CA LEU A 215 -4.00 -29.25 -3.31
C LEU A 215 -3.58 -29.98 -4.60
N GLU A 216 -3.32 -29.22 -5.67
CA GLU A 216 -2.79 -29.74 -6.95
C GLU A 216 -1.43 -30.41 -6.72
N TRP A 217 -0.53 -29.78 -5.96
CA TRP A 217 0.79 -30.36 -5.68
C TRP A 217 0.71 -31.65 -4.85
N LEU A 218 -0.11 -31.69 -3.80
CA LEU A 218 -0.32 -32.88 -2.98
C LEU A 218 -0.90 -34.04 -3.80
N HIS A 219 -1.91 -33.75 -4.63
CA HIS A 219 -2.51 -34.74 -5.51
C HIS A 219 -1.55 -35.22 -6.59
N ALA A 220 -0.76 -34.33 -7.18
CA ALA A 220 0.29 -34.68 -8.14
C ALA A 220 1.30 -35.70 -7.56
N ASN A 221 1.53 -35.66 -6.25
CA ASN A 221 2.40 -36.57 -5.51
C ASN A 221 1.66 -37.80 -4.92
N GLY A 222 0.42 -38.05 -5.35
CA GLY A 222 -0.35 -39.24 -4.95
C GLY A 222 -1.05 -39.15 -3.60
N VAL A 223 -1.06 -37.98 -2.95
CA VAL A 223 -1.78 -37.77 -1.69
C VAL A 223 -3.27 -37.54 -1.99
N ASN A 224 -4.15 -38.33 -1.36
CA ASN A 224 -5.60 -38.16 -1.54
C ASN A 224 -6.12 -36.96 -0.74
N VAL A 225 -6.23 -35.81 -1.41
CA VAL A 225 -6.79 -34.56 -0.87
C VAL A 225 -8.15 -34.18 -1.49
N ALA A 226 -8.77 -35.08 -2.26
CA ALA A 226 -10.05 -34.81 -2.93
C ALA A 226 -11.17 -34.49 -1.93
N TRP A 227 -11.16 -35.12 -0.75
CA TRP A 227 -12.12 -34.83 0.32
C TRP A 227 -12.03 -33.36 0.79
N LEU A 228 -10.80 -32.81 0.88
CA LEU A 228 -10.57 -31.44 1.34
C LEU A 228 -10.94 -30.44 0.25
N ALA A 229 -10.56 -30.71 -0.99
CA ALA A 229 -10.96 -29.90 -2.14
C ALA A 229 -12.49 -29.84 -2.27
N ASN A 230 -13.19 -30.97 -2.11
CA ASN A 230 -14.65 -31.04 -2.11
C ASN A 230 -15.28 -30.29 -0.93
N LEU A 231 -14.71 -30.39 0.27
CA LEU A 231 -15.16 -29.63 1.44
C LEU A 231 -15.01 -28.11 1.23
N LEU A 232 -13.92 -27.69 0.58
CA LEU A 232 -13.65 -26.29 0.27
C LEU A 232 -14.46 -25.78 -0.93
N GLY A 233 -14.97 -26.69 -1.77
CA GLY A 233 -15.70 -26.37 -3.00
C GLY A 233 -14.79 -25.92 -4.14
N VAL A 234 -13.55 -26.44 -4.20
CA VAL A 234 -12.61 -26.16 -5.29
C VAL A 234 -13.13 -26.79 -6.58
N ARG A 235 -13.39 -25.94 -7.59
CA ARG A 235 -13.98 -26.37 -8.85
C ARG A 235 -13.04 -27.27 -9.66
N GLY A 236 -13.60 -28.30 -10.30
CA GLY A 236 -12.88 -29.17 -11.23
C GLY A 236 -11.89 -30.13 -10.56
N PHE A 237 -11.88 -30.23 -9.23
CA PHE A 237 -10.97 -31.13 -8.51
C PHE A 237 -11.73 -32.38 -8.00
N PRO A 238 -11.18 -33.60 -8.16
CA PRO A 238 -9.91 -33.96 -8.78
C PRO A 238 -10.00 -34.21 -10.29
N ASP A 239 -11.16 -34.01 -10.93
CA ASP A 239 -11.40 -34.42 -12.33
C ASP A 239 -10.42 -33.79 -13.35
N GLU A 240 -9.96 -32.57 -13.09
CA GLU A 240 -8.97 -31.83 -13.90
C GLU A 240 -7.55 -31.88 -13.31
N ALA A 241 -7.34 -32.65 -12.25
CA ALA A 241 -6.06 -32.89 -11.60
C ALA A 241 -5.47 -34.24 -12.03
N ALA A 242 -4.14 -34.38 -11.97
CA ALA A 242 -3.46 -35.62 -12.34
C ALA A 242 -2.34 -35.97 -11.36
N VAL A 243 -2.15 -37.26 -11.12
CA VAL A 243 -0.99 -37.79 -10.38
C VAL A 243 0.19 -37.92 -11.34
N THR A 244 1.26 -37.16 -11.12
CA THR A 244 2.46 -37.16 -11.98
C THR A 244 3.72 -37.69 -11.29
N ASN A 245 3.72 -37.76 -9.97
CA ASN A 245 4.87 -38.10 -9.12
C ASN A 245 6.12 -37.23 -9.42
N GLN A 246 5.89 -35.97 -9.77
CA GLN A 246 6.93 -34.95 -9.96
C GLN A 246 6.92 -33.98 -8.78
N TRP A 247 8.08 -33.39 -8.49
CA TRP A 247 8.20 -32.37 -7.44
C TRP A 247 7.43 -31.07 -7.79
N TYR A 248 7.00 -30.90 -9.04
CA TYR A 248 6.23 -29.78 -9.56
C TYR A 248 4.97 -30.25 -10.31
N VAL A 249 4.00 -29.36 -10.49
CA VAL A 249 2.78 -29.65 -11.25
C VAL A 249 3.08 -29.51 -12.76
N SER A 250 3.12 -30.64 -13.47
CA SER A 250 3.60 -30.73 -14.85
C SER A 250 2.49 -30.94 -15.89
N PHE A 251 1.23 -30.75 -15.50
CA PHE A 251 0.07 -31.01 -16.34
C PHE A 251 -0.87 -29.81 -16.36
N GLY A 252 -1.59 -29.67 -17.48
CA GLY A 252 -2.67 -28.70 -17.63
C GLY A 252 -2.27 -27.25 -17.39
N TRP A 253 -3.29 -26.41 -17.41
CA TRP A 253 -3.21 -24.99 -17.05
C TRP A 253 -3.54 -24.80 -15.56
N TRP A 254 -2.87 -25.56 -14.70
CA TRP A 254 -3.16 -25.60 -13.26
C TRP A 254 -3.03 -24.21 -12.59
N TRP A 255 -2.05 -23.41 -13.00
CA TRP A 255 -1.84 -22.05 -12.50
C TRP A 255 -2.94 -21.09 -12.96
N TRP A 256 -3.51 -21.31 -14.15
CA TRP A 256 -4.67 -20.57 -14.66
C TRP A 256 -5.94 -20.96 -13.90
N ARG A 257 -6.17 -22.26 -13.70
CA ARG A 257 -7.28 -22.77 -12.87
C ARG A 257 -7.20 -22.23 -11.45
N ALA A 258 -6.00 -22.02 -10.91
CA ALA A 258 -5.80 -21.46 -9.59
C ALA A 258 -6.35 -20.04 -9.43
N SER A 259 -6.65 -19.27 -10.48
CA SER A 259 -7.34 -17.99 -10.32
C SER A 259 -8.85 -18.06 -10.62
N ARG A 260 -9.42 -19.27 -10.51
CA ARG A 260 -10.85 -19.60 -10.67
C ARG A 260 -11.27 -20.56 -9.54
N VAL A 261 -10.70 -20.39 -8.35
CA VAL A 261 -11.05 -21.18 -7.17
C VAL A 261 -12.46 -20.82 -6.71
N LEU A 262 -12.77 -19.52 -6.78
CA LEU A 262 -14.05 -18.99 -6.36
C LEU A 262 -15.12 -19.34 -7.39
N ALA A 263 -16.24 -19.88 -6.91
CA ALA A 263 -17.37 -20.23 -7.75
C ALA A 263 -18.66 -19.60 -7.20
N ASP A 264 -19.17 -18.63 -7.95
CA ASP A 264 -20.51 -18.10 -7.73
C ASP A 264 -21.54 -18.99 -8.42
N THR A 265 -22.77 -18.93 -7.89
CA THR A 265 -23.92 -19.62 -8.48
C THR A 265 -25.04 -18.62 -8.72
N SER A 266 -25.68 -18.71 -9.88
CA SER A 266 -26.88 -17.95 -10.22
C SER A 266 -28.05 -18.34 -9.31
N LEU A 267 -29.14 -17.57 -9.36
CA LEU A 267 -30.40 -17.92 -8.69
C LEU A 267 -31.01 -19.24 -9.20
N ARG A 268 -30.58 -19.73 -10.37
CA ARG A 268 -30.99 -21.01 -10.95
C ARG A 268 -30.06 -22.16 -10.57
N GLY A 269 -28.99 -21.88 -9.82
CA GLY A 269 -27.96 -22.84 -9.44
C GLY A 269 -26.84 -23.01 -10.47
N ASP A 270 -26.89 -22.28 -11.58
CA ASP A 270 -25.86 -22.35 -12.63
C ASP A 270 -24.55 -21.72 -12.15
N HIS A 271 -23.42 -22.28 -12.55
CA HIS A 271 -22.12 -21.70 -12.23
C HIS A 271 -21.91 -20.36 -12.94
N ILE A 272 -21.36 -19.39 -12.20
CA ILE A 272 -20.87 -18.12 -12.71
C ILE A 272 -19.37 -18.08 -12.48
N GLU A 273 -18.63 -17.88 -13.56
CA GLU A 273 -17.18 -17.78 -13.49
C GLU A 273 -16.75 -16.48 -12.80
N VAL A 274 -15.85 -16.61 -11.84
CA VAL A 274 -15.25 -15.51 -11.08
C VAL A 274 -13.75 -15.59 -11.28
N ILE A 275 -13.13 -14.44 -11.51
CA ILE A 275 -11.68 -14.33 -11.61
C ILE A 275 -11.16 -13.90 -10.24
N ASP A 276 -10.38 -14.77 -9.60
CA ASP A 276 -9.76 -14.54 -8.30
C ASP A 276 -8.24 -14.49 -8.40
N GLU A 277 -7.70 -13.29 -8.60
CA GLU A 277 -6.26 -13.12 -8.72
C GLU A 277 -5.57 -12.94 -7.36
N PHE A 278 -4.33 -13.40 -7.30
CA PHE A 278 -3.40 -13.19 -6.19
C PHE A 278 -2.05 -12.77 -6.75
N PRO A 279 -1.17 -12.12 -5.96
CA PRO A 279 0.03 -11.48 -6.50
C PRO A 279 0.86 -12.39 -7.41
N ALA A 280 1.18 -13.61 -6.98
CA ALA A 280 1.96 -14.53 -7.81
C ALA A 280 1.30 -14.85 -9.16
N PHE A 281 -0.03 -14.98 -9.21
CA PHE A 281 -0.76 -15.20 -10.47
C PHE A 281 -0.57 -14.03 -11.43
N SER A 282 -0.82 -12.79 -10.99
CA SER A 282 -0.78 -11.64 -11.89
C SER A 282 0.63 -11.39 -12.46
N TYR A 283 1.66 -11.64 -11.64
CA TYR A 283 3.04 -11.56 -12.12
C TYR A 283 3.37 -12.68 -13.13
N ILE A 284 2.89 -13.92 -12.93
CA ILE A 284 3.04 -15.03 -13.89
C ILE A 284 2.28 -14.73 -15.18
N LEU A 285 1.07 -14.19 -15.08
CA LEU A 285 0.24 -13.81 -16.21
C LEU A 285 0.94 -12.78 -17.11
N GLY A 286 1.78 -11.91 -16.54
CA GLY A 286 2.65 -11.08 -17.36
C GLY A 286 2.05 -9.73 -17.78
N ASP A 287 0.84 -9.42 -17.32
CA ASP A 287 0.21 -8.12 -17.57
C ASP A 287 0.63 -7.05 -16.55
N ASN A 288 0.41 -5.79 -16.89
CA ASN A 288 0.63 -4.64 -16.01
C ASN A 288 -0.71 -4.00 -15.63
N HIS A 289 -1.75 -4.83 -15.44
CA HIS A 289 -3.11 -4.38 -15.18
C HIS A 289 -3.17 -3.45 -13.95
N PRO A 290 -4.15 -2.53 -13.83
CA PRO A 290 -4.28 -1.56 -12.75
C PRO A 290 -4.00 -2.09 -11.34
N HIS A 291 -4.55 -3.25 -10.94
CA HIS A 291 -4.30 -3.79 -9.60
C HIS A 291 -2.85 -4.26 -9.42
N VAL A 292 -2.19 -4.78 -10.45
CA VAL A 292 -0.76 -5.16 -10.43
C VAL A 292 0.09 -3.90 -10.27
N ALA A 293 -0.23 -2.87 -11.05
CA ALA A 293 0.44 -1.58 -10.99
C ALA A 293 0.28 -0.90 -9.61
N ALA A 294 -0.84 -1.15 -8.91
CA ALA A 294 -1.15 -0.58 -7.61
C ALA A 294 -0.43 -1.26 -6.44
N MET A 295 -0.10 -2.56 -6.52
CA MET A 295 0.40 -3.32 -5.34
C MET A 295 1.59 -2.65 -4.62
N PRO A 296 2.64 -2.13 -5.30
CA PRO A 296 3.74 -1.50 -4.61
C PRO A 296 3.34 -0.18 -3.92
N PHE A 297 2.38 0.55 -4.47
CA PHE A 297 1.87 1.81 -3.90
C PHE A 297 0.83 1.57 -2.80
N ALA A 298 0.11 0.45 -2.84
CA ALA A 298 -0.65 -0.05 -1.70
C ALA A 298 0.27 -0.31 -0.50
N MET A 299 1.44 -0.93 -0.70
CA MET A 299 2.44 -1.08 0.37
C MET A 299 2.92 0.28 0.90
N LEU A 300 3.06 1.29 0.04
CA LEU A 300 3.38 2.65 0.45
C LEU A 300 2.25 3.29 1.27
N ALA A 301 0.98 3.11 0.88
CA ALA A 301 -0.18 3.59 1.63
C ALA A 301 -0.26 2.96 3.02
N ILE A 302 -0.10 1.63 3.13
CA ILE A 302 -0.02 0.93 4.41
C ILE A 302 1.15 1.48 5.24
N ALA A 303 2.31 1.74 4.62
CA ALA A 303 3.47 2.27 5.33
C ALA A 303 3.23 3.69 5.87
N THR A 304 2.51 4.53 5.13
CA THR A 304 2.10 5.86 5.62
C THR A 304 1.10 5.76 6.77
N ALA A 305 0.13 4.85 6.70
CA ALA A 305 -0.80 4.60 7.80
C ALA A 305 -0.06 4.07 9.04
N LEU A 306 0.91 3.17 8.86
CA LEU A 306 1.78 2.69 9.94
C LEU A 306 2.62 3.83 10.53
N ALA A 307 3.18 4.71 9.70
CA ALA A 307 3.95 5.86 10.16
C ALA A 307 3.10 6.83 10.99
N ILE A 308 1.84 7.07 10.60
CA ILE A 308 0.86 7.82 11.41
C ILE A 308 0.61 7.07 12.72
N PHE A 309 0.28 5.78 12.65
CA PHE A 309 -0.02 4.99 13.84
C PHE A 309 1.14 4.97 14.84
N LEU A 310 2.38 4.87 14.38
CA LEU A 310 3.56 4.88 15.25
C LEU A 310 3.90 6.28 15.78
N HIS A 311 3.37 7.35 15.17
CA HIS A 311 3.62 8.72 15.61
C HIS A 311 3.05 9.00 17.00
N ARG A 312 3.85 9.61 17.88
CA ARG A 312 3.51 9.91 19.27
C ARG A 312 3.49 11.42 19.53
N PRO A 313 2.53 12.17 18.96
CA PRO A 313 2.50 13.61 19.13
C PRO A 313 2.02 14.02 20.51
N ALA A 314 2.55 15.13 21.01
CA ALA A 314 2.00 15.83 22.17
C ALA A 314 0.66 16.49 21.82
N LEU A 315 -0.43 15.75 21.98
CA LEU A 315 -1.78 16.26 21.73
C LEU A 315 -2.27 17.12 22.89
N ARG A 316 -2.39 18.42 22.65
CA ARG A 316 -3.01 19.35 23.60
C ARG A 316 -4.53 19.17 23.64
N SER A 317 -5.11 19.16 24.84
CA SER A 317 -6.54 18.99 25.06
C SER A 317 -7.36 20.24 24.70
N ASP A 318 -6.76 21.43 24.78
CA ASP A 318 -7.36 22.73 24.46
C ASP A 318 -7.23 23.13 22.98
N ALA A 319 -6.45 22.37 22.20
CA ALA A 319 -6.20 22.66 20.80
C ALA A 319 -7.42 22.44 19.91
N ARG A 320 -7.55 23.27 18.87
CA ARG A 320 -8.59 23.14 17.85
C ARG A 320 -8.43 21.82 17.10
N TRP A 321 -9.51 21.32 16.51
CA TRP A 321 -9.49 20.03 15.79
C TRP A 321 -8.43 19.96 14.68
N TRP A 322 -8.20 21.07 13.94
CA TRP A 322 -7.20 21.13 12.88
C TRP A 322 -5.77 21.20 13.42
N GLU A 323 -5.56 21.76 14.61
CA GLU A 323 -4.26 21.77 15.31
C GLU A 323 -3.90 20.36 15.77
N ARG A 324 -4.89 19.65 16.31
CA ARG A 324 -4.74 18.25 16.69
C ARG A 324 -4.52 17.35 15.48
N LEU A 325 -5.21 17.59 14.36
CA LEU A 325 -4.99 16.85 13.11
C LEU A 325 -3.59 17.12 12.53
N ARG A 326 -3.16 18.39 12.54
CA ARG A 326 -1.79 18.77 12.19
C ARG A 326 -0.79 18.05 13.09
N ALA A 327 -1.04 17.98 14.39
CA ALA A 327 -0.15 17.26 15.32
C ALA A 327 -0.19 15.74 15.09
N ALA A 328 -1.34 15.18 14.71
CA ALA A 328 -1.53 13.74 14.50
C ALA A 328 -0.76 13.17 13.30
N THR A 329 -0.35 14.02 12.36
CA THR A 329 0.37 13.61 11.15
C THR A 329 1.85 13.96 11.26
N PRO A 330 2.77 13.00 10.98
CA PRO A 330 4.18 13.33 10.85
C PRO A 330 4.36 14.45 9.81
N LEU A 331 5.21 15.44 10.06
CA LEU A 331 5.40 16.63 9.19
C LEU A 331 4.20 17.59 9.10
N GLY A 332 3.18 17.46 9.95
CA GLY A 332 2.04 18.36 9.98
C GLY A 332 1.21 18.33 8.71
N ILE A 333 0.71 19.51 8.29
CA ILE A 333 -0.07 19.63 7.04
C ILE A 333 0.69 19.09 5.82
N GLY A 334 2.03 19.25 5.77
CA GLY A 334 2.84 18.70 4.69
C GLY A 334 2.75 17.17 4.61
N GLY A 335 2.76 16.49 5.76
CA GLY A 335 2.56 15.04 5.79
C GLY A 335 1.12 14.63 5.51
N TYR A 336 0.14 15.41 5.95
CA TYR A 336 -1.25 15.17 5.58
C TYR A 336 -1.48 15.27 4.06
N LEU A 337 -0.90 16.27 3.39
CA LEU A 337 -0.93 16.39 1.94
C LEU A 337 -0.17 15.25 1.25
N LEU A 338 0.97 14.82 1.80
CA LEU A 338 1.70 13.66 1.30
C LEU A 338 0.85 12.40 1.36
N VAL A 339 0.15 12.18 2.47
CA VAL A 339 -0.80 11.07 2.64
C VAL A 339 -1.94 11.18 1.63
N ALA A 340 -2.46 12.37 1.37
CA ALA A 340 -3.48 12.59 0.34
C ALA A 340 -2.98 12.27 -1.09
N ILE A 341 -1.72 12.59 -1.41
CA ILE A 341 -1.10 12.21 -2.69
C ILE A 341 -0.96 10.69 -2.76
N VAL A 342 -0.46 10.04 -1.70
CA VAL A 342 -0.22 8.59 -1.64
C VAL A 342 -1.50 7.79 -1.72
N THR A 343 -2.49 8.08 -0.87
CA THR A 343 -3.76 7.35 -0.88
C THR A 343 -4.58 7.74 -2.11
N GLY A 344 -4.60 9.01 -2.50
CA GLY A 344 -5.29 9.48 -3.70
C GLY A 344 -4.74 8.89 -5.00
N ALA A 345 -3.45 8.53 -5.05
CA ALA A 345 -2.89 7.82 -6.19
C ALA A 345 -3.67 6.54 -6.50
N LEU A 346 -4.17 5.84 -5.48
CA LEU A 346 -4.92 4.61 -5.66
C LEU A 346 -6.26 4.85 -6.37
N LEU A 347 -6.90 6.01 -6.22
CA LEU A 347 -8.08 6.36 -7.03
C LEU A 347 -7.77 6.34 -8.53
N PHE A 348 -6.54 6.66 -8.90
CA PHE A 348 -6.12 6.81 -10.29
C PHE A 348 -5.36 5.58 -10.83
N ILE A 349 -4.63 4.84 -9.98
CA ILE A 349 -3.97 3.58 -10.38
C ILE A 349 -4.99 2.44 -10.42
N ASN A 350 -5.84 2.31 -9.40
CA ASN A 350 -6.88 1.27 -9.31
C ASN A 350 -7.95 1.70 -8.27
N THR A 351 -9.05 2.32 -8.72
CA THR A 351 -10.03 2.96 -7.81
C THR A 351 -10.53 2.04 -6.69
N TRP A 352 -10.66 0.73 -6.97
CA TRP A 352 -11.16 -0.25 -6.02
C TRP A 352 -10.25 -0.48 -4.81
N ASP A 353 -8.96 -0.15 -4.93
CA ASP A 353 -8.02 -0.20 -3.81
C ASP A 353 -8.22 0.96 -2.84
N PHE A 354 -8.74 2.10 -3.29
CA PHE A 354 -8.80 3.29 -2.44
C PHE A 354 -9.59 3.10 -1.13
N PRO A 355 -10.83 2.55 -1.11
CA PRO A 355 -11.63 2.45 0.10
C PRO A 355 -10.94 1.74 1.29
N PRO A 356 -10.36 0.53 1.15
CA PRO A 356 -9.70 -0.13 2.28
C PRO A 356 -8.49 0.64 2.81
N TYR A 357 -7.64 1.21 1.94
CA TYR A 357 -6.45 1.94 2.39
C TYR A 357 -6.77 3.33 2.95
N TRP A 358 -7.82 3.99 2.44
CA TRP A 358 -8.37 5.20 3.03
C TRP A 358 -8.90 4.90 4.43
N LEU A 359 -9.71 3.85 4.59
CA LEU A 359 -10.24 3.45 5.89
C LEU A 359 -9.11 3.13 6.87
N LEU A 360 -8.09 2.36 6.46
CA LEU A 360 -6.91 2.07 7.28
C LEU A 360 -6.21 3.35 7.75
N THR A 361 -6.04 4.32 6.86
CA THR A 361 -5.43 5.62 7.18
C THR A 361 -6.27 6.41 8.19
N VAL A 362 -7.60 6.43 8.01
CA VAL A 362 -8.52 7.08 8.94
C VAL A 362 -8.52 6.38 10.29
N THR A 363 -8.46 5.05 10.33
CA THR A 363 -8.32 4.27 11.56
C THR A 363 -7.00 4.56 12.27
N ALA A 364 -5.89 4.69 11.53
CA ALA A 364 -4.60 5.09 12.10
C ALA A 364 -4.65 6.49 12.73
N LEU A 365 -5.29 7.45 12.05
CA LEU A 365 -5.53 8.80 12.59
C LEU A 365 -6.41 8.76 13.85
N ALA A 366 -7.51 8.00 13.82
CA ALA A 366 -8.37 7.81 14.98
C ALA A 366 -7.60 7.23 16.17
N ALA A 367 -6.77 6.20 15.93
CA ALA A 367 -5.96 5.58 16.95
C ALA A 367 -4.95 6.55 17.59
N VAL A 368 -4.37 7.47 16.81
CA VAL A 368 -3.50 8.53 17.35
C VAL A 368 -4.30 9.54 18.16
N LEU A 369 -5.44 10.01 17.65
CA LEU A 369 -6.28 11.02 18.30
C LEU A 369 -6.96 10.53 19.59
N LEU A 370 -7.13 9.21 19.72
CA LEU A 370 -7.65 8.52 20.91
C LEU A 370 -6.60 8.29 21.99
N ARG A 371 -5.31 8.59 21.74
CA ARG A 371 -4.28 8.48 22.78
C ARG A 371 -4.51 9.53 23.87
N PRO A 372 -4.28 9.20 25.15
CA PRO A 372 -4.30 10.18 26.23
C PRO A 372 -3.36 11.34 25.90
N GLY A 373 -3.78 12.57 26.19
CA GLY A 373 -2.89 13.72 26.11
C GLY A 373 -1.72 13.47 27.06
N GLY A 374 -0.49 13.78 26.63
CA GLY A 374 0.62 13.80 27.58
C GLY A 374 0.32 14.86 28.63
N ALA A 375 0.30 14.47 29.90
CA ALA A 375 0.13 15.41 31.00
C ALA A 375 1.10 16.58 30.80
N SER A 376 0.54 17.78 30.67
CA SER A 376 1.31 19.01 30.75
C SER A 376 2.12 18.95 32.03
N GLN A 377 3.44 18.82 31.94
CA GLN A 377 4.32 19.15 33.05
C GLN A 377 4.24 20.67 33.24
N ALA A 378 3.15 21.13 33.85
CA ALA A 378 3.19 22.41 34.52
C ALA A 378 4.19 22.26 35.67
N PRO A 379 5.17 23.16 35.84
CA PRO A 379 6.01 23.15 37.03
C PRO A 379 5.09 23.17 38.26
N PRO A 380 5.38 22.41 39.32
CA PRO A 380 4.54 22.41 40.51
C PRO A 380 4.41 23.86 40.97
N ALA A 381 3.18 24.37 40.98
CA ALA A 381 2.89 25.63 41.65
C ALA A 381 3.31 25.45 43.10
N VAL A 382 4.33 26.18 43.52
CA VAL A 382 4.70 26.32 44.92
C VAL A 382 3.53 27.07 45.57
N ASN A 383 2.56 26.33 46.07
CA ASN A 383 1.44 26.89 46.82
C ASN A 383 1.92 27.18 48.24
N ASP A 384 2.41 28.41 48.47
CA ASP A 384 2.63 28.97 49.81
C ASP A 384 1.30 29.50 50.44
N ALA A 385 0.20 28.77 50.25
CA ALA A 385 -1.09 29.14 50.83
C ALA A 385 -1.41 28.28 52.08
N PRO A 386 -1.85 28.87 53.21
CA PRO A 386 -2.15 28.12 54.42
C PRO A 386 -3.36 27.21 54.22
N VAL A 387 -3.22 25.94 54.58
CA VAL A 387 -4.30 24.94 54.59
C VAL A 387 -5.34 25.31 55.66
N PRO A 388 -6.64 25.46 55.33
CA PRO A 388 -7.68 25.63 56.34
C PRO A 388 -7.97 24.29 57.04
N PRO A 389 -8.17 24.28 58.37
CA PRO A 389 -8.43 23.04 59.11
C PRO A 389 -9.87 22.57 58.86
N GLY A 390 -10.05 21.40 58.23
CA GLY A 390 -11.34 20.69 58.26
C GLY A 390 -11.82 19.98 56.98
N GLY A 391 -11.06 19.96 55.89
CA GLY A 391 -11.41 19.17 54.70
C GLY A 391 -10.66 17.84 54.67
N GLU A 392 -11.37 16.72 54.54
CA GLU A 392 -10.72 15.45 54.15
C GLU A 392 -9.98 15.66 52.82
N PRO A 393 -8.75 15.16 52.67
CA PRO A 393 -8.04 15.29 51.41
C PRO A 393 -8.72 14.37 50.38
N GLU A 394 -9.60 14.93 49.55
CA GLU A 394 -9.80 14.34 48.23
C GLU A 394 -8.43 14.34 47.56
N THR A 395 -7.82 13.16 47.47
CA THR A 395 -6.53 13.00 46.82
C THR A 395 -6.62 13.61 45.42
N GLU A 396 -5.92 14.72 45.15
CA GLU A 396 -5.86 15.38 43.83
C GLU A 396 -5.59 14.38 42.69
N SER A 397 -4.97 13.24 43.02
CA SER A 397 -4.78 12.06 42.16
C SER A 397 -6.06 11.55 41.47
N SER A 398 -7.25 11.62 42.07
CA SER A 398 -8.48 11.07 41.48
C SER A 398 -9.23 12.07 40.58
N ALA A 399 -9.11 13.37 40.85
CA ALA A 399 -9.72 14.42 40.03
C ALA A 399 -8.92 14.66 38.74
N VAL A 400 -7.58 14.69 38.85
CA VAL A 400 -6.68 14.80 37.69
C VAL A 400 -6.77 13.58 36.78
N ALA A 401 -6.94 12.37 37.34
CA ALA A 401 -7.09 11.15 36.55
C ALA A 401 -8.41 11.03 35.75
N ARG A 402 -9.48 11.75 36.13
CA ARG A 402 -10.75 11.79 35.37
C ARG A 402 -10.75 12.82 34.26
N ALA A 403 -9.97 13.90 34.39
CA ALA A 403 -9.94 15.00 33.42
C ALA A 403 -9.21 14.66 32.11
N ASP A 404 -8.35 13.63 32.12
CA ASP A 404 -7.39 13.36 31.03
C ASP A 404 -7.76 12.17 30.13
N ARG A 405 -8.96 11.58 30.30
CA ARG A 405 -9.44 10.55 29.37
C ARG A 405 -9.93 11.21 28.08
N PRO A 406 -9.32 10.89 26.92
CA PRO A 406 -9.78 11.43 25.65
C PRO A 406 -11.23 11.00 25.43
N ARG A 407 -12.11 11.99 25.23
CA ARG A 407 -13.52 11.71 24.93
C ARG A 407 -13.59 11.00 23.57
N VAL A 408 -14.04 9.75 23.58
CA VAL A 408 -14.05 8.86 22.42
C VAL A 408 -14.85 9.43 21.26
N LEU A 409 -16.06 9.94 21.51
CA LEU A 409 -16.93 10.51 20.46
C LEU A 409 -16.29 11.69 19.72
N PRO A 410 -15.74 12.72 20.40
CA PRO A 410 -15.00 13.79 19.74
C PRO A 410 -13.81 13.29 18.90
N ALA A 411 -13.03 12.32 19.40
CA ALA A 411 -11.88 11.79 18.67
C ALA A 411 -12.28 11.06 17.39
N LEU A 412 -13.32 10.22 17.46
CA LEU A 412 -13.89 9.56 16.29
C LEU A 412 -14.50 10.57 15.30
N GLY A 413 -15.19 11.59 15.80
CA GLY A 413 -15.73 12.68 14.96
C GLY A 413 -14.64 13.45 14.22
N MET A 414 -13.54 13.78 14.90
CA MET A 414 -12.37 14.42 14.27
C MET A 414 -11.70 13.52 13.23
N ALA A 415 -11.54 12.23 13.52
CA ALA A 415 -11.00 11.28 12.56
C ALA A 415 -11.90 11.12 11.33
N GLY A 416 -13.23 11.12 11.52
CA GLY A 416 -14.20 11.11 10.42
C GLY A 416 -14.12 12.36 9.55
N LEU A 417 -14.04 13.56 10.17
CA LEU A 417 -13.84 14.82 9.44
C LEU A 417 -12.51 14.84 8.69
N ALA A 418 -11.44 14.34 9.30
CA ALA A 418 -10.15 14.17 8.63
C ALA A 418 -10.27 13.18 7.46
N GLY A 419 -10.96 12.05 7.62
CA GLY A 419 -11.21 11.12 6.54
C GLY A 419 -11.92 11.76 5.35
N ILE A 420 -12.98 12.52 5.61
CA ILE A 420 -13.70 13.27 4.56
C ILE A 420 -12.77 14.29 3.89
N ALA A 421 -12.02 15.07 4.67
CA ALA A 421 -11.07 16.04 4.13
C ALA A 421 -9.97 15.36 3.30
N LEU A 422 -9.52 14.17 3.70
CA LEU A 422 -8.54 13.36 2.97
C LEU A 422 -9.11 12.90 1.63
N LEU A 423 -10.35 12.41 1.60
CA LEU A 423 -11.04 12.04 0.36
C LEU A 423 -11.18 13.24 -0.58
N VAL A 424 -11.65 14.37 -0.07
CA VAL A 424 -11.77 15.60 -0.87
C VAL A 424 -10.41 16.04 -1.40
N ALA A 425 -9.37 16.04 -0.57
CA ALA A 425 -8.02 16.37 -0.99
C ALA A 425 -7.51 15.41 -2.07
N ALA A 426 -7.74 14.10 -1.92
CA ALA A 426 -7.38 13.10 -2.92
C ALA A 426 -8.09 13.37 -4.28
N ILE A 427 -9.39 13.68 -4.27
CA ILE A 427 -10.12 14.02 -5.50
C ILE A 427 -9.56 15.31 -6.13
N VAL A 428 -9.34 16.36 -5.33
CA VAL A 428 -8.85 17.65 -5.82
C VAL A 428 -7.43 17.55 -6.38
N LEU A 429 -6.53 16.83 -5.70
CA LEU A 429 -5.14 16.66 -6.12
C LEU A 429 -5.01 15.87 -7.43
N TYR A 430 -6.00 15.03 -7.74
CA TYR A 430 -6.09 14.25 -8.97
C TYR A 430 -7.22 14.73 -9.89
N LEU A 431 -7.69 15.98 -9.71
CA LEU A 431 -8.82 16.52 -10.45
C LEU A 431 -8.69 16.42 -11.98
N PRO A 432 -7.52 16.68 -12.61
CA PRO A 432 -7.39 16.51 -14.06
C PRO A 432 -7.83 15.14 -14.56
N TYR A 433 -7.53 14.06 -13.81
CA TYR A 433 -7.95 12.70 -14.15
C TYR A 433 -9.47 12.55 -14.12
N PHE A 434 -10.11 13.01 -13.04
CA PHE A 434 -11.57 12.92 -12.88
C PHE A 434 -12.35 13.77 -13.89
N LEU A 435 -11.74 14.83 -14.43
CA LEU A 435 -12.36 15.64 -15.49
C LEU A 435 -12.37 14.94 -16.85
N THR A 436 -11.47 13.98 -17.06
CA THR A 436 -11.34 13.24 -18.33
C THR A 436 -11.86 11.81 -18.27
N ALA A 437 -11.88 11.21 -17.08
CA ALA A 437 -12.35 9.85 -16.87
C ALA A 437 -13.88 9.79 -16.95
N GLN A 438 -14.40 9.07 -17.94
CA GLN A 438 -15.83 8.76 -18.08
C GLN A 438 -16.07 7.30 -17.67
N SER A 439 -16.75 7.10 -16.55
CA SER A 439 -17.15 5.77 -16.10
C SER A 439 -18.54 5.42 -16.60
N GLN A 440 -18.70 4.20 -17.12
CA GLN A 440 -20.02 3.62 -17.41
C GLN A 440 -20.67 2.98 -16.17
N ALA A 441 -19.97 2.95 -15.03
CA ALA A 441 -20.50 2.37 -13.80
C ALA A 441 -21.62 3.26 -13.22
N GLY A 442 -22.82 2.68 -13.08
CA GLY A 442 -24.05 3.36 -12.62
C GLY A 442 -24.18 3.58 -11.11
N GLY A 443 -23.09 3.47 -10.33
CA GLY A 443 -23.08 3.65 -8.88
C GLY A 443 -22.88 2.37 -8.07
N LEU A 444 -23.16 2.44 -6.77
CA LEU A 444 -22.99 1.32 -5.81
C LEU A 444 -24.33 0.64 -5.56
N ILE A 445 -24.40 -0.67 -5.85
CA ILE A 445 -25.57 -1.51 -5.57
C ILE A 445 -25.15 -2.61 -4.59
N PRO A 446 -25.89 -2.88 -3.50
CA PRO A 446 -25.58 -3.98 -2.60
C PRO A 446 -25.60 -5.33 -3.33
N ASN A 447 -24.55 -6.13 -3.17
CA ASN A 447 -24.53 -7.51 -3.67
C ASN A 447 -25.32 -8.40 -2.69
N LEU A 448 -26.58 -8.69 -3.02
CA LEU A 448 -27.48 -9.52 -2.21
C LEU A 448 -27.49 -11.00 -2.65
N PHE A 449 -26.83 -11.33 -3.77
CA PHE A 449 -27.03 -12.59 -4.46
C PHE A 449 -25.83 -13.55 -4.39
N HIS A 450 -24.62 -13.01 -4.21
CA HIS A 450 -23.39 -13.80 -4.18
C HIS A 450 -22.68 -13.62 -2.84
N PRO A 451 -23.13 -14.30 -1.76
CA PRO A 451 -22.44 -14.25 -0.49
C PRO A 451 -21.11 -15.01 -0.58
N THR A 452 -20.03 -14.42 -0.04
CA THR A 452 -18.76 -15.13 0.10
C THR A 452 -18.94 -16.30 1.07
N ARG A 453 -18.92 -17.53 0.54
CA ARG A 453 -19.05 -18.75 1.35
C ARG A 453 -17.80 -18.93 2.21
N PHE A 454 -17.97 -19.41 3.45
CA PHE A 454 -16.85 -19.64 4.35
C PHE A 454 -15.80 -20.60 3.77
N SER A 455 -16.25 -21.67 3.09
CA SER A 455 -15.37 -22.63 2.42
C SER A 455 -14.50 -21.96 1.34
N GLN A 456 -15.09 -21.07 0.55
CA GLN A 456 -14.43 -20.31 -0.51
C GLN A 456 -13.46 -19.26 0.05
N PHE A 457 -13.82 -18.59 1.15
CA PHE A 457 -12.91 -17.72 1.89
C PHE A 457 -11.67 -18.48 2.39
N VAL A 458 -11.87 -19.67 2.97
CA VAL A 458 -10.76 -20.53 3.41
C VAL A 458 -9.94 -21.00 2.21
N ALA A 459 -10.57 -21.40 1.11
CA ALA A 459 -9.87 -21.81 -0.11
C ALA A 459 -8.93 -20.70 -0.61
N MET A 460 -9.39 -19.45 -0.62
CA MET A 460 -8.61 -18.31 -1.09
C MET A 460 -7.52 -17.88 -0.10
N PHE A 461 -7.81 -17.80 1.20
CA PHE A 461 -6.97 -17.10 2.16
C PHE A 461 -6.25 -17.98 3.20
N ALA A 462 -6.48 -19.30 3.24
CA ALA A 462 -5.89 -20.14 4.29
C ALA A 462 -4.36 -20.11 4.32
N THR A 463 -3.68 -20.03 3.17
CA THR A 463 -2.21 -19.92 3.11
C THR A 463 -1.69 -18.69 3.86
N ALA A 464 -2.41 -17.57 3.79
CA ALA A 464 -2.12 -16.37 4.56
C ALA A 464 -2.56 -16.52 6.03
N LEU A 465 -3.74 -17.07 6.30
CA LEU A 465 -4.28 -17.19 7.66
C LEU A 465 -3.51 -18.19 8.54
N LEU A 466 -2.98 -19.26 7.97
CA LEU A 466 -2.15 -20.24 8.69
C LEU A 466 -0.86 -19.61 9.27
N THR A 467 -0.47 -18.42 8.80
CA THR A 467 0.69 -17.70 9.33
C THR A 467 0.36 -16.83 10.54
N LEU A 468 -0.93 -16.65 10.84
CA LEU A 468 -1.41 -15.93 12.03
C LEU A 468 -1.54 -16.84 13.27
N ILE A 469 -1.50 -18.16 13.07
CA ILE A 469 -1.57 -19.22 14.09
C ILE A 469 -0.14 -19.69 14.38
#